data_AF-A0A0A9YMB9-F1
#
_entry.id   AF-A0A0A9YMB9-F1
#
_cell.length_a   1.000
_cell.length_b   1.000
_cell.length_c   1.000
_cell.angle_alpha   90.00
_cell.angle_beta   90.00
_cell.angle_gamma   90.00
#
_symmetry.space_group_name_H-M   'P 1'
#
loop_
_entity.id
_entity.type
_entity.pdbx_description
1 polymer ?
#
loop_
_entity_poly.entity_id
_entity_poly.type
_entity_poly.pdbx_seq_one_letter_code
_entity_poly.pdbx_strand_id
1 'polypeptide(L)'
;MMSGFEFGSICLFLLLPVLYEHSNTFRYYFKFFVYYGYIMVTSVVVLPIMLWNPRSVENLILASKLCRHISTLLRLRWELRGGEYLNKQQSFVIVANHQSSIDILGMFELWPVMKRCTVVAKKELLYSGPFGLAAWLCGLVFINRLNSEASRQAINMTTKQLRENKIFGCACSRFGWCCKIRIVT
;
A
#
# COMPACT_ATOMS: atom_id res chain seq x y z
N MET A 1 41.51 -22.83 -7.44
CA MET A 1 41.09 -21.93 -8.54
C MET A 1 39.69 -21.46 -8.22
N MET A 2 39.47 -20.15 -8.17
CA MET A 2 38.13 -19.59 -7.97
C MET A 2 37.30 -19.88 -9.22
N SER A 3 36.11 -20.47 -9.06
CA SER A 3 35.26 -20.79 -10.21
C SER A 3 34.80 -19.50 -10.89
N GLY A 4 34.49 -19.56 -12.20
CA GLY A 4 33.97 -18.39 -12.92
C GLY A 4 32.67 -17.83 -12.30
N PHE A 5 31.89 -18.68 -11.65
CA PHE A 5 30.68 -18.29 -10.91
C PHE A 5 30.99 -17.46 -9.66
N GLU A 6 31.97 -17.90 -8.87
CA GLU A 6 32.42 -17.16 -7.67
C GLU A 6 32.98 -15.80 -8.06
N PHE A 7 33.81 -15.75 -9.10
CA PHE A 7 34.37 -14.49 -9.61
C PHE A 7 33.27 -13.54 -10.11
N GLY A 8 32.31 -14.04 -10.90
CA GLY A 8 31.18 -13.24 -11.38
C GLY A 8 30.32 -12.69 -10.25
N SER A 9 30.07 -13.50 -9.22
CA SER A 9 29.29 -13.09 -8.04
C SER A 9 30.01 -11.98 -7.26
N ILE A 10 31.31 -12.11 -7.01
CA ILE A 10 32.11 -11.08 -6.32
C ILE A 10 32.09 -9.77 -7.10
N CYS A 11 32.30 -9.82 -8.42
CA CYS A 11 32.24 -8.64 -9.29
C CYS A 11 30.87 -7.95 -9.21
N LEU A 12 29.77 -8.73 -9.20
CA LEU A 12 28.42 -8.18 -9.06
C LEU A 12 28.22 -7.52 -7.69
N PHE A 13 28.64 -8.17 -6.61
CA PHE A 13 28.55 -7.63 -5.24
C PHE A 13 29.31 -6.30 -5.08
N LEU A 14 30.44 -6.14 -5.77
CA LEU A 14 31.22 -4.88 -5.75
C LEU A 14 30.62 -3.81 -6.67
N LEU A 15 30.07 -4.20 -7.82
CA LEU A 15 29.48 -3.27 -8.78
C LEU A 15 28.19 -2.62 -8.27
N LEU A 16 27.35 -3.37 -7.54
CA LEU A 16 26.04 -2.89 -7.07
C LEU A 16 26.11 -1.66 -6.16
N PRO A 17 26.96 -1.59 -5.12
CA PRO A 17 27.17 -0.38 -4.32
C PRO A 17 27.67 0.81 -5.15
N VAL A 18 28.61 0.58 -6.06
CA VAL A 18 29.16 1.64 -6.93
C VAL A 18 28.05 2.24 -7.81
N LEU A 19 27.22 1.40 -8.43
CA LEU A 19 26.07 1.87 -9.22
C LEU A 19 25.05 2.61 -8.35
N TYR A 20 24.81 2.14 -7.12
CA TYR A 20 23.91 2.79 -6.18
C TYR A 20 24.38 4.19 -5.76
N GLU A 21 25.68 4.38 -5.57
CA GLU A 21 26.26 5.66 -5.17
C GLU A 21 26.38 6.66 -6.32
N HIS A 22 26.79 6.20 -7.51
CA HIS A 22 27.10 7.08 -8.63
C HIS A 22 25.92 7.34 -9.59
N SER A 23 24.90 6.47 -9.64
CA SER A 23 23.77 6.62 -10.56
C SER A 23 22.45 6.85 -9.85
N ASN A 24 21.92 8.06 -9.96
CA ASN A 24 20.60 8.42 -9.42
C ASN A 24 19.47 7.59 -10.05
N THR A 25 19.58 7.30 -11.35
CA THR A 25 18.61 6.48 -12.08
C THR A 25 18.61 5.05 -11.55
N PHE A 26 19.79 4.44 -11.39
CA PHE A 26 19.92 3.10 -10.82
C PHE A 26 19.36 3.07 -9.39
N ARG A 27 19.75 4.03 -8.54
CA ARG A 27 19.24 4.15 -7.16
C ARG A 27 17.71 4.23 -7.13
N TYR A 28 17.10 5.01 -8.03
CA TYR A 28 15.65 5.14 -8.14
C TYR A 28 14.99 3.80 -8.45
N TYR A 29 15.40 3.12 -9.52
CA TYR A 29 14.80 1.83 -9.90
C TYR A 29 15.10 0.73 -8.87
N PHE A 30 16.29 0.73 -8.28
CA PHE A 30 16.65 -0.20 -7.22
C PHE A 30 15.74 -0.03 -5.99
N LYS A 31 15.47 1.20 -5.57
CA LYS A 31 14.50 1.49 -4.50
C LYS A 31 13.11 0.95 -4.83
N PHE A 32 12.63 1.13 -6.06
CA PHE A 32 11.35 0.58 -6.49
C PHE A 32 11.35 -0.96 -6.55
N PHE A 33 12.45 -1.58 -6.97
CA PHE A 33 12.61 -3.03 -6.98
C PHE A 33 12.54 -3.60 -5.56
N VAL A 34 13.30 -3.03 -4.62
CA VAL A 34 13.25 -3.38 -3.20
C VAL A 34 11.83 -3.17 -2.66
N TYR A 35 11.18 -2.07 -3.03
CA TYR A 35 9.81 -1.76 -2.65
C TYR A 35 8.81 -2.84 -3.06
N TYR A 36 8.73 -3.16 -4.35
CA TYR A 36 7.78 -4.16 -4.84
C TYR A 36 8.09 -5.56 -4.31
N GLY A 37 9.38 -5.92 -4.24
CA GLY A 37 9.80 -7.21 -3.69
C GLY A 37 9.38 -7.38 -2.23
N TYR A 38 9.62 -6.37 -1.40
CA TYR A 38 9.23 -6.41 0.01
C TYR A 38 7.71 -6.51 0.20
N ILE A 39 6.91 -5.76 -0.58
CA ILE A 39 5.45 -5.84 -0.53
C ILE A 39 4.95 -7.23 -0.93
N MET A 40 5.54 -7.85 -1.96
CA MET A 40 5.17 -9.20 -2.37
C MET A 40 5.50 -10.24 -1.30
N VAL A 41 6.71 -10.19 -0.74
CA VAL A 41 7.12 -11.08 0.35
C VAL A 41 6.20 -10.92 1.56
N THR A 42 5.95 -9.68 1.98
CA THR A 42 5.06 -9.40 3.11
C THR A 42 3.65 -9.91 2.84
N SER A 43 3.15 -9.76 1.61
CA SER A 43 1.84 -10.30 1.21
C SER A 43 1.80 -11.81 1.40
N VAL A 44 2.80 -12.55 0.91
CA VAL A 44 2.87 -14.02 1.10
C VAL A 44 2.91 -14.40 2.58
N VAL A 45 3.67 -13.68 3.40
CA VAL A 45 3.80 -13.93 4.84
C VAL A 45 2.48 -13.74 5.59
N VAL A 46 1.69 -12.71 5.25
CA VAL A 46 0.43 -12.43 5.95
C VAL A 46 -0.74 -13.26 5.45
N LEU A 47 -0.68 -13.80 4.22
CA LEU A 47 -1.78 -14.57 3.62
C LEU A 47 -2.32 -15.69 4.52
N PRO A 48 -1.51 -16.59 5.11
CA PRO A 48 -2.01 -17.65 5.98
C PRO A 48 -2.82 -17.15 7.17
N ILE A 49 -2.42 -16.00 7.74
CA ILE A 49 -3.10 -15.39 8.90
C ILE A 49 -4.43 -14.77 8.44
N MET A 50 -4.42 -14.05 7.32
CA MET A 50 -5.60 -13.37 6.79
C MET A 50 -6.68 -14.34 6.31
N LEU A 51 -6.32 -15.58 5.95
CA LEU A 51 -7.28 -16.62 5.59
C LEU A 51 -8.20 -17.02 6.75
N TRP A 52 -7.79 -16.79 8.01
CA TRP A 52 -8.61 -17.09 9.18
C TRP A 52 -9.75 -16.10 9.41
N ASN A 53 -9.61 -14.87 8.91
CA ASN A 53 -10.63 -13.82 8.96
C ASN A 53 -10.69 -13.08 7.61
N PRO A 54 -11.20 -13.74 6.55
CA PRO A 54 -11.19 -13.18 5.21
C PRO A 54 -12.09 -11.96 5.12
N ARG A 55 -11.73 -11.03 4.21
CA ARG A 55 -12.50 -9.80 3.92
C ARG A 55 -12.64 -8.83 5.11
N SER A 56 -11.76 -8.93 6.11
CA SER A 56 -11.73 -8.00 7.26
C SER A 56 -10.78 -6.83 7.03
N VAL A 57 -11.25 -5.62 7.32
CA VAL A 57 -10.42 -4.39 7.26
C VAL A 57 -9.35 -4.35 8.35
N GLU A 58 -9.49 -5.15 9.42
CA GLU A 58 -8.49 -5.23 10.49
C GLU A 58 -7.18 -5.85 10.01
N ASN A 59 -7.24 -6.69 8.97
CA ASN A 59 -6.07 -7.24 8.29
C ASN A 59 -5.17 -6.13 7.72
N LEU A 60 -5.71 -4.95 7.41
CA LEU A 60 -4.88 -3.80 6.99
C LEU A 60 -4.00 -3.28 8.11
N ILE A 61 -4.43 -3.36 9.37
CA ILE A 61 -3.59 -2.97 10.51
C ILE A 61 -2.41 -3.93 10.64
N LEU A 62 -2.66 -5.24 10.47
CA LEU A 62 -1.60 -6.25 10.47
C LEU A 62 -0.61 -6.01 9.33
N ALA A 63 -1.09 -5.86 8.10
CA ALA A 63 -0.25 -5.57 6.93
C ALA A 63 0.55 -4.27 7.13
N SER A 64 -0.08 -3.24 7.70
CA SER A 64 0.58 -1.97 8.01
C SER A 64 1.76 -2.13 8.94
N LYS A 65 1.62 -2.88 10.04
CA LYS A 65 2.71 -3.06 11.01
C LYS A 65 3.98 -3.59 10.34
N LEU A 66 3.85 -4.56 9.43
CA LEU A 66 4.98 -5.10 8.69
C LEU A 66 5.48 -4.12 7.61
N CYS A 67 4.56 -3.60 6.79
CA CYS A 67 4.93 -2.75 5.65
C CYS A 67 5.53 -1.39 6.04
N ARG A 68 5.26 -0.86 7.24
CA ARG A 68 5.85 0.42 7.69
C ARG A 68 7.39 0.39 7.75
N HIS A 69 7.98 -0.77 8.03
CA HIS A 69 9.44 -0.91 8.12
C HIS A 69 10.16 -0.57 6.80
N ILE A 70 9.48 -0.75 5.67
CA ILE A 70 10.07 -0.44 4.37
C ILE A 70 10.28 1.06 4.16
N SER A 71 9.46 1.91 4.79
CA SER A 71 9.62 3.36 4.73
C SER A 71 11.02 3.76 5.22
N THR A 72 11.47 3.15 6.32
CA THR A 72 12.82 3.37 6.86
C THR A 72 13.90 2.88 5.90
N LEU A 73 13.72 1.71 5.28
CA LEU A 73 14.66 1.16 4.29
C LEU A 73 14.81 2.07 3.06
N LEU A 74 13.72 2.69 2.61
CA LEU A 74 13.71 3.62 1.49
C LEU A 74 14.17 5.04 1.87
N ARG A 75 14.43 5.28 3.18
CA ARG A 75 14.73 6.59 3.79
C ARG A 75 13.60 7.61 3.61
N LEU A 76 12.36 7.16 3.73
CA LEU A 76 11.18 8.01 3.71
C LEU A 76 10.79 8.36 5.15
N ARG A 77 10.50 9.64 5.41
CA ARG A 77 9.85 10.07 6.66
C ARG A 77 8.45 10.56 6.34
N TRP A 78 7.51 10.20 7.20
CA TRP A 78 6.11 10.53 7.04
C TRP A 78 5.70 11.56 8.09
N GLU A 79 5.03 12.61 7.66
CA GLU A 79 4.42 13.59 8.53
C GLU A 79 2.89 13.51 8.37
N LEU A 80 2.20 13.17 9.45
CA LEU A 80 0.74 13.21 9.54
C LEU A 80 0.30 14.55 10.10
N ARG A 81 -0.47 15.31 9.33
CA ARG A 81 -1.12 16.56 9.77
C ARG A 81 -2.63 16.39 9.79
N GLY A 82 -3.29 16.87 10.84
CA GLY A 82 -4.75 16.77 10.97
C GLY A 82 -5.24 15.37 11.40
N GLY A 83 -4.40 14.60 12.10
CA GLY A 83 -4.77 13.25 12.56
C GLY A 83 -5.96 13.23 13.53
N GLU A 84 -6.21 14.34 14.22
CA GLU A 84 -7.35 14.57 15.10
C GLU A 84 -8.71 14.45 14.39
N TYR A 85 -8.75 14.72 13.08
CA TYR A 85 -9.97 14.56 12.29
C TYR A 85 -10.29 13.09 11.97
N LEU A 86 -9.29 12.20 12.06
CA LEU A 86 -9.42 10.78 11.70
C LEU A 86 -9.96 9.92 12.84
N ASN A 87 -9.87 10.39 14.09
CA ASN A 87 -10.31 9.65 15.28
C ASN A 87 -11.75 10.00 15.69
N LYS A 88 -12.67 10.08 14.72
CA LYS A 88 -14.10 10.31 14.98
C LYS A 88 -14.87 9.01 14.80
N GLN A 89 -15.78 8.68 15.73
CA GLN A 89 -16.68 7.51 15.63
C GLN A 89 -17.81 7.72 14.61
N GLN A 90 -17.51 8.26 13.43
CA GLN A 90 -18.47 8.62 12.39
C GLN A 90 -17.95 8.21 11.02
N SER A 91 -18.77 7.59 10.18
CA SER A 91 -18.36 7.21 8.83
C SER A 91 -18.03 8.45 7.97
N PHE A 92 -16.85 8.45 7.34
CA PHE A 92 -16.42 9.49 6.42
C PHE A 92 -15.73 8.87 5.20
N VAL A 93 -15.60 9.69 4.15
CA VAL A 93 -14.86 9.35 2.93
C VAL A 93 -13.58 10.18 2.88
N ILE A 94 -12.43 9.51 2.83
CA ILE A 94 -11.15 10.17 2.58
C ILE A 94 -10.91 10.18 1.08
N VAL A 95 -10.62 11.36 0.54
CA VAL A 95 -10.26 11.52 -0.86
C VAL A 95 -8.79 11.86 -0.96
N ALA A 96 -8.04 10.98 -1.64
CA ALA A 96 -6.59 11.04 -1.70
C ALA A 96 -6.05 11.41 -3.09
N ASN A 97 -5.14 12.37 -3.21
CA ASN A 97 -4.42 12.59 -4.46
C ASN A 97 -3.45 11.43 -4.72
N HIS A 98 -3.61 10.74 -5.85
CA HIS A 98 -2.73 9.65 -6.23
C HIS A 98 -1.58 10.16 -7.12
N GLN A 99 -0.36 10.17 -6.61
CA GLN A 99 0.83 10.54 -7.38
C GLN A 99 1.62 9.32 -7.85
N SER A 100 1.73 8.28 -7.03
CA SER A 100 2.44 7.06 -7.42
C SER A 100 2.05 5.87 -6.55
N SER A 101 2.58 4.68 -6.87
CA SER A 101 2.39 3.50 -6.05
C SER A 101 2.96 3.64 -4.63
N ILE A 102 3.87 4.60 -4.39
CA ILE A 102 4.45 4.85 -3.06
C ILE A 102 3.42 5.40 -2.06
N ASP A 103 2.29 5.92 -2.55
CA ASP A 103 1.23 6.48 -1.71
C ASP A 103 0.65 5.42 -0.75
N ILE A 104 0.73 4.13 -1.11
CA ILE A 104 0.31 3.04 -0.23
C ILE A 104 1.15 2.98 1.05
N LEU A 105 2.42 3.41 1.01
CA LEU A 105 3.27 3.45 2.19
C LEU A 105 2.79 4.49 3.19
N GLY A 106 2.29 5.63 2.70
CA GLY A 106 1.60 6.62 3.54
C GLY A 106 0.31 6.06 4.12
N MET A 107 -0.42 5.23 3.37
CA MET A 107 -1.61 4.54 3.87
C MET A 107 -1.28 3.54 4.99
N PHE A 108 -0.15 2.82 4.92
CA PHE A 108 0.33 1.97 6.02
C PHE A 108 0.61 2.76 7.32
N GLU A 109 0.96 4.04 7.24
CA GLU A 109 1.06 4.90 8.41
C GLU A 109 -0.33 5.34 8.94
N LEU A 110 -1.33 5.51 8.06
CA LEU A 110 -2.68 5.95 8.45
C LEU A 110 -3.57 4.84 9.00
N TRP A 111 -3.49 3.64 8.44
CA TRP A 111 -4.41 2.55 8.79
C TRP A 111 -4.46 2.24 10.30
N PRO A 112 -3.34 2.25 11.05
CA PRO A 112 -3.39 2.12 12.51
C PRO A 112 -4.14 3.24 13.23
N VAL A 113 -4.11 4.47 12.68
CA VAL A 113 -4.83 5.64 13.23
C VAL A 113 -6.33 5.54 12.92
N MET A 114 -6.68 5.20 11.68
CA MET A 114 -8.07 5.12 11.23
C MET A 114 -8.78 3.87 11.75
N LYS A 115 -8.04 2.78 12.01
CA LYS A 115 -8.49 1.45 12.49
C LYS A 115 -9.48 0.69 11.60
N ARG A 116 -10.53 1.34 11.11
CA ARG A 116 -11.63 0.74 10.34
C ARG A 116 -11.74 1.42 8.98
N CYS A 117 -10.69 1.37 8.16
CA CYS A 117 -10.72 1.99 6.83
C CYS A 117 -10.54 0.94 5.74
N THR A 118 -11.43 0.90 4.76
CA THR A 118 -11.20 0.18 3.49
C THR A 118 -10.74 1.14 2.40
N VAL A 119 -10.17 0.61 1.32
CA VAL A 119 -9.71 1.39 0.16
C VAL A 119 -10.42 0.93 -1.10
N VAL A 120 -10.81 1.90 -1.94
CA VAL A 120 -11.29 1.65 -3.30
C VAL A 120 -10.10 1.56 -4.25
N ALA A 121 -9.87 0.37 -4.78
CA ALA A 121 -8.76 0.03 -5.67
C ALA A 121 -9.23 -0.29 -7.10
N LYS A 122 -8.29 -0.20 -8.04
CA LYS A 122 -8.47 -0.62 -9.44
C LYS A 122 -8.65 -2.14 -9.54
N LYS A 123 -9.61 -2.64 -10.31
CA LYS A 123 -9.85 -4.09 -10.49
C LYS A 123 -8.61 -4.86 -10.93
N GLU A 124 -7.76 -4.23 -11.72
CA GLU A 124 -6.49 -4.80 -12.21
C GLU A 124 -5.54 -5.17 -11.05
N LEU A 125 -5.59 -4.45 -9.93
CA LEU A 125 -4.75 -4.74 -8.75
C LEU A 125 -5.12 -6.06 -8.07
N LEU A 126 -6.36 -6.54 -8.26
CA LEU A 126 -6.75 -7.86 -7.77
C LEU A 126 -5.89 -8.98 -8.40
N TYR A 127 -5.42 -8.78 -9.63
CA TYR A 127 -4.64 -9.76 -10.38
C TYR A 127 -3.12 -9.60 -10.19
N SER A 128 -2.68 -8.77 -9.24
CA SER A 128 -1.26 -8.53 -8.95
C SER A 128 -0.65 -9.63 -8.07
N GLY A 129 -0.99 -10.89 -8.31
CA GLY A 129 -0.46 -12.04 -7.57
C GLY A 129 -0.78 -12.01 -6.06
N PRO A 130 0.19 -12.35 -5.19
CA PRO A 130 -0.02 -12.41 -3.74
C PRO A 130 -0.54 -11.10 -3.13
N PHE A 131 -0.07 -9.96 -3.64
CA PHE A 131 -0.54 -8.65 -3.20
C PHE A 131 -2.03 -8.45 -3.47
N GLY A 132 -2.50 -8.81 -4.67
CA GLY A 132 -3.91 -8.67 -5.04
C GLY A 132 -4.83 -9.51 -4.16
N LEU A 133 -4.43 -10.75 -3.87
CA LEU A 133 -5.15 -11.65 -2.97
C LEU A 133 -5.16 -11.14 -1.53
N ALA A 134 -4.00 -10.72 -1.00
CA ALA A 134 -3.89 -10.16 0.35
C ALA A 134 -4.75 -8.89 0.49
N ALA A 135 -4.72 -8.01 -0.51
CA ALA A 135 -5.56 -6.81 -0.57
C ALA A 135 -7.06 -7.16 -0.58
N TRP A 136 -7.47 -8.21 -1.29
CA TRP A 136 -8.84 -8.69 -1.26
C TRP A 136 -9.25 -9.24 0.11
N LEU A 137 -8.39 -10.04 0.76
CA LEU A 137 -8.61 -10.53 2.12
C LEU A 137 -8.62 -9.40 3.16
N CYS A 138 -7.98 -8.28 2.87
CA CYS A 138 -8.05 -7.04 3.65
C CYS A 138 -9.38 -6.27 3.50
N GLY A 139 -10.33 -6.78 2.71
CA GLY A 139 -11.63 -6.13 2.54
C GLY A 139 -11.61 -4.92 1.60
N LEU A 140 -10.60 -4.78 0.73
CA LEU A 140 -10.58 -3.72 -0.29
C LEU A 140 -11.73 -3.88 -1.29
N VAL A 141 -12.16 -2.74 -1.83
CA VAL A 141 -13.21 -2.64 -2.83
C VAL A 141 -12.57 -2.43 -4.20
N PHE A 142 -12.74 -3.40 -5.10
CA PHE A 142 -12.17 -3.32 -6.44
C PHE A 142 -13.21 -2.81 -7.44
N ILE A 143 -12.89 -1.74 -8.16
CA ILE A 143 -13.78 -1.12 -9.16
C ILE A 143 -13.20 -1.21 -10.57
N ASN A 144 -14.06 -1.43 -11.55
CA ASN A 144 -13.69 -1.39 -12.97
C ASN A 144 -13.93 0.01 -13.53
N ARG A 145 -12.85 0.79 -13.71
CA ARG A 145 -12.95 2.18 -14.19
C ARG A 145 -13.47 2.32 -15.62
N LEU A 146 -13.44 1.25 -16.42
CA LEU A 146 -13.98 1.25 -17.78
C LEU A 146 -15.51 1.13 -17.80
N ASN A 147 -16.11 0.62 -16.73
CA ASN A 147 -17.56 0.51 -16.59
C ASN A 147 -18.02 1.36 -15.39
N SER A 148 -18.43 2.59 -15.69
CA SER A 148 -18.82 3.60 -14.68
C SER A 148 -20.08 3.18 -13.91
N GLU A 149 -21.02 2.50 -14.56
CA GLU A 149 -22.25 2.01 -13.92
C GLU A 149 -21.94 0.91 -12.91
N ALA A 150 -21.18 -0.11 -13.30
CA ALA A 150 -20.74 -1.17 -12.40
C ALA A 150 -19.90 -0.63 -11.22
N SER A 151 -19.06 0.38 -11.48
CA SER A 151 -18.30 1.06 -10.41
C SER A 151 -19.21 1.78 -9.41
N ARG A 152 -20.23 2.50 -9.89
CA ARG A 152 -21.21 3.18 -9.03
C ARG A 152 -22.00 2.17 -8.19
N GLN A 153 -22.43 1.07 -8.78
CA GLN A 153 -23.14 0.01 -8.05
C GLN A 153 -22.26 -0.59 -6.95
N ALA A 154 -21.00 -0.96 -7.26
CA ALA A 154 -20.07 -1.51 -6.28
C ALA A 154 -19.79 -0.53 -5.12
N ILE A 155 -19.60 0.76 -5.42
CA ILE A 155 -19.41 1.81 -4.41
C ILE A 155 -20.67 1.98 -3.57
N ASN A 156 -21.86 2.03 -4.17
CA ASN A 156 -23.12 2.21 -3.43
C ASN A 156 -23.40 1.03 -2.50
N MET A 157 -23.23 -0.20 -2.98
CA MET A 157 -23.38 -1.41 -2.17
C MET A 157 -22.39 -1.41 -1.00
N THR A 158 -21.13 -1.08 -1.28
CA THR A 158 -20.12 -1.04 -0.22
C THR A 158 -20.42 0.09 0.76
N THR A 159 -20.80 1.29 0.30
CA THR A 159 -21.13 2.43 1.17
C THR A 159 -22.25 2.08 2.16
N LYS A 160 -23.26 1.29 1.72
CA LYS A 160 -24.31 0.79 2.61
C LYS A 160 -23.73 -0.11 3.71
N GLN A 161 -22.91 -1.09 3.34
CA GLN A 161 -22.24 -2.00 4.30
C GLN A 161 -21.27 -1.26 5.24
N LEU A 162 -20.56 -0.26 4.72
CA LEU A 162 -19.63 0.57 5.49
C LEU A 162 -20.38 1.41 6.53
N ARG A 163 -21.55 1.96 6.17
CA ARG A 163 -22.39 2.74 7.10
C ARG A 163 -22.92 1.86 8.23
N GLU A 164 -23.39 0.65 7.92
CA GLU A 164 -23.91 -0.30 8.90
C GLU A 164 -22.81 -0.76 9.88
N ASN A 165 -21.59 -1.02 9.37
CA ASN A 165 -20.46 -1.50 10.18
C ASN A 165 -19.57 -0.39 10.77
N LYS A 166 -19.93 0.88 10.56
CA LYS A 166 -19.12 2.07 10.92
C LYS A 166 -17.65 1.96 10.44
N ILE A 167 -17.49 1.55 9.19
CA ILE A 167 -16.19 1.46 8.50
C ILE A 167 -16.04 2.69 7.59
N PHE A 168 -14.85 3.26 7.53
CA PHE A 168 -14.46 4.40 6.71
C PHE A 168 -14.05 3.95 5.31
N GLY A 169 -14.40 4.74 4.30
CA GLY A 169 -13.96 4.51 2.92
C GLY A 169 -12.86 5.49 2.54
N CYS A 170 -11.77 5.01 1.94
CA CYS A 170 -10.77 5.87 1.32
C CYS A 170 -10.75 5.63 -0.20
N ALA A 171 -10.88 6.70 -0.96
CA ALA A 171 -10.84 6.69 -2.42
C ALA A 171 -9.72 7.61 -2.92
N CYS A 172 -8.89 7.12 -3.83
CA CYS A 172 -7.86 7.95 -4.47
C CYS A 172 -8.47 8.70 -5.67
N SER A 173 -8.52 10.03 -5.61
CA SER A 173 -8.92 10.92 -6.71
C SER A 173 -7.72 11.76 -7.22
N ARG A 174 -7.93 12.62 -8.22
CA ARG A 174 -6.94 13.61 -8.69
C ARG A 174 -7.08 14.99 -8.02
N PHE A 175 -7.99 15.18 -7.05
CA PHE A 175 -8.31 16.49 -6.44
C PHE A 175 -8.25 16.47 -4.89
N GLY A 176 -7.95 17.65 -4.31
CA GLY A 176 -7.35 17.90 -2.99
C GLY A 176 -8.14 17.58 -1.71
N TRP A 177 -7.44 17.69 -0.57
CA TRP A 177 -7.66 16.95 0.69
C TRP A 177 -8.16 17.77 1.90
N CYS A 178 -8.77 17.07 2.87
CA CYS A 178 -9.05 17.52 4.25
C CYS A 178 -8.03 16.99 5.30
N CYS A 179 -7.29 15.90 5.01
CA CYS A 179 -6.18 15.38 5.83
C CYS A 179 -4.98 15.12 4.92
N LYS A 180 -3.79 15.61 5.27
CA LYS A 180 -2.61 15.57 4.38
C LYS A 180 -1.51 14.72 5.01
N ILE A 181 -1.16 13.62 4.35
CA ILE A 181 0.13 12.97 4.56
C ILE A 181 1.13 13.52 3.56
N ARG A 182 2.30 13.91 4.07
CA ARG A 182 3.42 14.36 3.25
C ARG A 182 4.63 13.48 3.53
N ILE A 183 5.32 13.10 2.45
CA ILE A 183 6.69 12.57 2.55
C ILE A 183 7.61 13.75 2.84
N VAL A 184 8.31 13.70 3.96
CA VAL A 184 9.37 14.65 4.31
C VAL A 184 10.68 13.91 4.05
N THR A 185 11.23 14.08 2.84
CA THR A 185 12.53 13.50 2.47
C THR A 185 13.68 14.25 3.13
#